data_AF-A0A529K861-F1
#
_entry.id   AF-A0A529K861-F1
#
_cell.length_a   1.000
_cell.length_b   1.000
_cell.length_c   1.000
_cell.angle_alpha   90.00
_cell.angle_beta   90.00
_cell.angle_gamma   90.00
#
_symmetry.space_group_name_H-M   'P 1'
#
loop_
_entity.id
_entity.type
_entity.pdbx_description
1 polymer ?
#
loop_
_entity_poly.entity_id
_entity_poly.type
_entity_poly.pdbx_seq_one_letter_code
_entity_poly.pdbx_strand_id
1 'polypeptide(L)'
;YNRALLDLARHFGFHPKACKPYRAKTKGKVERPFRYIREDFFLARSFRNLDDLNTQLRQWLDVVANPRVHATTRRVVVEAFAEERFHLRPLPLAPFRSVLRLERRISRESMVSVGGNAYSVPDATRRRLVEVHTLANEVRIFEDGALIAVHPVLEGRHQRRVEPGHRTLRAPPRSRSAVNNDEIILHGSGDRVTQRPLAFYDAVARAMAQENRP
;
A
#
# COMPACT_ATOMS: atom_id res chain seq x y z
N TYR A 1 -17.93 6.88 18.82
CA TYR A 1 -17.32 5.91 17.90
C TYR A 1 -17.21 6.53 16.51
N ASN A 2 -16.28 6.08 15.67
CA ASN A 2 -16.18 6.48 14.26
C ASN A 2 -17.48 6.11 13.50
N ARG A 3 -17.98 6.97 12.61
CA ARG A 3 -19.25 6.76 11.90
C ARG A 3 -19.22 5.52 10.99
N ALA A 4 -18.14 5.31 10.24
CA ALA A 4 -17.98 4.13 9.40
C ALA A 4 -17.95 2.82 10.21
N LEU A 5 -17.40 2.85 11.43
CA LEU A 5 -17.46 1.70 12.35
C LEU A 5 -18.90 1.40 12.79
N LEU A 6 -19.72 2.42 13.03
CA LEU A 6 -21.14 2.22 13.39
C LEU A 6 -21.96 1.71 12.20
N ASP A 7 -21.63 2.13 10.98
CA ASP A 7 -22.25 1.62 9.75
C ASP A 7 -21.89 0.13 9.53
N LEU A 8 -20.62 -0.22 9.74
CA LEU A 8 -20.13 -1.60 9.70
C LEU A 8 -20.84 -2.47 10.75
N ALA A 9 -20.96 -1.96 11.98
CA ALA A 9 -21.62 -2.64 13.09
C ALA A 9 -23.09 -2.94 12.78
N ARG A 10 -23.81 -1.96 12.21
CA ARG A 10 -25.20 -2.15 11.78
C ARG A 10 -25.33 -3.15 10.65
N HIS A 11 -24.42 -3.12 9.67
CA HIS A 11 -24.45 -4.03 8.54
C HIS A 11 -24.25 -5.50 8.97
N PHE A 12 -23.29 -5.77 9.84
CA PHE A 12 -23.00 -7.13 10.31
C PHE A 12 -23.74 -7.54 11.59
N GLY A 13 -24.53 -6.62 12.18
CA GLY A 13 -25.33 -6.90 13.36
C GLY A 13 -24.54 -7.10 14.66
N PHE A 14 -23.36 -6.48 14.81
CA PHE A 14 -22.59 -6.50 16.05
C PHE A 14 -22.64 -5.14 16.76
N HIS A 15 -22.22 -5.10 18.03
CA HIS A 15 -22.14 -3.87 18.81
C HIS A 15 -20.69 -3.59 19.25
N PRO A 16 -20.07 -2.48 18.81
CA PRO A 16 -18.71 -2.16 19.24
C PRO A 16 -18.70 -1.78 20.72
N LYS A 17 -17.84 -2.44 21.50
CA LYS A 17 -17.63 -2.14 22.92
C LYS A 17 -16.18 -1.73 23.15
N ALA A 18 -15.95 -0.43 23.31
CA ALA A 18 -14.63 0.08 23.66
C ALA A 18 -14.22 -0.37 25.07
N CYS A 19 -12.94 -0.68 25.22
CA CYS A 19 -12.35 -0.88 26.54
C CYS A 19 -12.27 0.47 27.27
N LYS A 20 -12.44 0.46 28.61
CA LYS A 20 -12.20 1.67 29.41
C LYS A 20 -10.72 2.07 29.31
N PRO A 21 -10.40 3.37 29.16
CA PRO A 21 -9.03 3.86 29.23
C PRO A 21 -8.31 3.36 30.50
N TYR A 22 -7.00 3.11 30.39
CA TYR A 22 -6.13 2.66 31.49
C TYR A 22 -6.53 1.34 32.17
N ARG A 23 -7.41 0.54 31.57
CA ARG A 23 -7.84 -0.76 32.10
C ARG A 23 -7.37 -1.93 31.23
N ALA A 24 -6.05 -2.15 31.17
CA ALA A 24 -5.45 -3.23 30.37
C ALA A 24 -5.95 -4.63 30.76
N LYS A 25 -6.32 -4.86 32.03
CA LYS A 25 -6.79 -6.15 32.56
C LYS A 25 -8.03 -6.71 31.84
N THR A 26 -8.84 -5.86 31.19
CA THR A 26 -10.04 -6.29 30.44
C THR A 26 -9.72 -6.96 29.10
N LYS A 27 -8.46 -6.90 28.63
CA LYS A 27 -8.05 -7.35 27.29
C LYS A 27 -7.51 -8.80 27.26
N GLY A 28 -7.28 -9.43 28.42
CA GLY A 28 -6.65 -10.74 28.49
C GLY A 28 -7.38 -11.85 27.71
N LYS A 29 -8.71 -11.84 27.68
CA LYS A 29 -9.49 -12.82 26.90
C LYS A 29 -9.32 -12.65 25.39
N VAL A 30 -9.18 -11.40 24.91
CA VAL A 30 -8.98 -11.13 23.48
C VAL A 30 -7.51 -11.26 23.06
N GLU A 31 -6.55 -11.26 24.01
CA GLU A 31 -5.12 -11.41 23.73
C GLU A 31 -4.62 -12.85 23.74
N ARG A 32 -5.23 -13.73 24.55
CA ARG A 32 -4.81 -15.14 24.68
C ARG A 32 -4.76 -15.90 23.34
N PRO A 33 -5.74 -15.78 22.42
CA PRO A 33 -5.66 -16.45 21.13
C PRO A 33 -4.43 -16.04 20.31
N PHE A 34 -4.04 -14.75 20.35
CA PHE A 34 -2.85 -14.27 19.64
C PHE A 34 -1.54 -14.77 20.26
N ARG A 35 -1.53 -15.08 21.56
CA ARG A 35 -0.38 -15.75 22.17
C ARG A 35 -0.25 -17.17 21.62
N TYR A 36 -1.35 -17.93 21.63
CA TYR A 36 -1.38 -19.29 21.09
C TYR A 36 -0.91 -19.34 19.63
N ILE A 37 -1.46 -18.49 18.75
CA ILE A 37 -1.05 -18.47 17.34
C ILE A 37 0.44 -18.11 17.19
N ARG A 38 0.97 -17.19 18.03
CA ARG A 38 2.40 -16.83 17.97
C ARG A 38 3.32 -17.95 18.43
N GLU A 39 2.97 -18.62 19.52
CA GLU A 39 3.78 -19.67 20.12
C GLU A 39 3.69 -21.00 19.37
N ASP A 40 2.56 -21.29 18.72
CA ASP A 40 2.30 -22.59 18.08
C ASP A 40 2.41 -22.54 16.55
N PHE A 41 1.84 -21.51 15.90
CA PHE A 41 1.90 -21.39 14.44
C PHE A 41 3.16 -20.66 13.97
N PHE A 42 3.47 -19.49 14.52
CA PHE A 42 4.58 -18.67 14.01
C PHE A 42 5.96 -19.11 14.51
N LEU A 43 6.05 -19.72 15.69
CA LEU A 43 7.33 -20.07 16.29
C LEU A 43 8.12 -21.02 15.39
N ALA A 44 9.37 -20.64 15.10
CA ALA A 44 10.30 -21.38 14.24
C ALA A 44 9.85 -21.64 12.79
N ARG A 45 8.81 -20.95 12.28
CA ARG A 45 8.42 -21.04 10.87
C ARG A 45 8.99 -19.92 10.02
N SER A 46 9.27 -20.23 8.76
CA SER A 46 9.61 -19.28 7.72
C SER A 46 8.64 -19.41 6.55
N PHE A 47 8.45 -18.31 5.82
CA PHE A 47 7.52 -18.24 4.70
C PHE A 47 8.21 -17.58 3.52
N ARG A 48 7.95 -18.10 2.31
CA ARG A 48 8.52 -17.53 1.07
C ARG A 48 7.81 -16.25 0.66
N ASN A 49 6.49 -16.22 0.83
CA ASN A 49 5.61 -15.11 0.49
C ASN A 49 4.28 -15.25 1.26
N LEU A 50 3.36 -14.31 1.01
CA LEU A 50 2.05 -14.29 1.68
C LEU A 50 1.18 -15.51 1.34
N ASP A 51 1.25 -16.01 0.12
CA ASP A 51 0.48 -17.19 -0.32
C ASP A 51 0.95 -18.47 0.39
N ASP A 52 2.26 -18.61 0.54
CA ASP A 52 2.89 -19.69 1.29
C ASP A 52 2.47 -19.65 2.76
N LEU A 53 2.49 -18.45 3.38
CA LEU A 53 1.98 -18.24 4.74
C LEU A 53 0.52 -18.66 4.87
N ASN A 54 -0.34 -18.21 3.94
CA ASN A 54 -1.77 -18.52 3.95
C ASN A 54 -2.02 -20.03 3.81
N THR A 55 -1.22 -20.70 2.99
CA THR A 55 -1.33 -22.16 2.78
C THR A 55 -0.93 -22.92 4.03
N GLN A 56 0.22 -22.59 4.62
CA GLN A 56 0.68 -23.20 5.87
C GLN A 56 -0.30 -22.94 7.03
N LEU A 57 -0.90 -21.75 7.08
CA LEU A 57 -1.89 -21.38 8.09
C LEU A 57 -3.15 -22.25 7.98
N ARG A 58 -3.68 -22.44 6.78
CA ARG A 58 -4.84 -23.33 6.57
C ARG A 58 -4.54 -24.75 7.02
N GLN A 59 -3.40 -25.30 6.61
CA GLN A 59 -2.98 -26.64 7.03
C GLN A 59 -2.87 -26.76 8.56
N TRP A 60 -2.28 -25.77 9.22
CA TRP A 60 -2.18 -25.78 10.69
C TRP A 60 -3.55 -25.64 11.37
N LEU A 61 -4.46 -24.83 10.82
CA LEU A 61 -5.83 -24.76 11.33
C LEU A 61 -6.50 -26.13 11.27
N ASP A 62 -6.37 -26.84 10.15
CA ASP A 62 -7.03 -28.13 9.92
C ASP A 62 -6.44 -29.27 10.77
N VAL A 63 -5.11 -29.30 10.92
CA VAL A 63 -4.42 -30.43 11.57
C VAL A 63 -4.18 -30.21 13.07
N VAL A 64 -4.07 -28.96 13.52
CA VAL A 64 -3.67 -28.65 14.91
C VAL A 64 -4.74 -27.83 15.63
N ALA A 65 -5.10 -26.66 15.09
CA ALA A 65 -5.88 -25.69 15.86
C ALA A 65 -7.36 -26.06 16.03
N ASN A 66 -7.98 -26.63 14.98
CA ASN A 66 -9.40 -27.03 14.96
C ASN A 66 -9.68 -28.39 15.62
N PRO A 67 -8.85 -29.44 15.48
CA PRO A 67 -9.11 -30.73 16.13
C PRO A 67 -8.67 -30.77 17.61
N ARG A 68 -8.00 -29.74 18.14
CA ARG A 68 -7.59 -29.72 19.55
C ARG A 68 -8.78 -29.69 20.52
N VAL A 69 -8.56 -30.23 21.71
CA VAL A 69 -9.45 -30.06 22.86
C VAL A 69 -9.17 -28.70 23.51
N HIS A 70 -10.21 -27.86 23.62
CA HIS A 70 -10.08 -26.54 24.23
C HIS A 70 -9.99 -26.63 25.76
N ALA A 71 -9.00 -25.95 26.36
CA ALA A 71 -8.66 -26.11 27.78
C ALA A 71 -9.79 -25.75 28.75
N THR A 72 -10.60 -24.73 28.45
CA THR A 72 -11.69 -24.28 29.35
C THR A 72 -12.98 -25.05 29.15
N THR A 73 -13.35 -25.32 27.89
CA THR A 73 -14.63 -25.97 27.56
C THR A 73 -14.52 -27.48 27.54
N ARG A 74 -13.29 -28.04 27.50
CA ARG A 74 -13.00 -29.48 27.41
C ARG A 74 -13.63 -30.18 26.19
N ARG A 75 -13.98 -29.39 25.16
CA ARG A 75 -14.58 -29.88 23.91
C ARG A 75 -13.61 -29.71 22.76
N VAL A 76 -13.73 -30.55 21.73
CA VAL A 76 -13.02 -30.37 20.46
C VAL A 76 -13.55 -29.11 19.77
N VAL A 77 -12.63 -28.25 19.31
CA VAL A 77 -13.00 -26.92 18.78
C VAL A 77 -13.90 -27.04 17.54
N VAL A 78 -13.53 -27.91 16.59
CA VAL A 78 -14.29 -28.07 15.34
C VAL A 78 -15.69 -28.64 15.57
N GLU A 79 -15.85 -29.58 16.50
CA GLU A 79 -17.14 -30.16 16.85
C GLU A 79 -18.06 -29.14 17.52
N ALA A 80 -17.51 -28.40 18.51
CA ALA A 80 -18.26 -27.34 19.18
C ALA A 80 -18.71 -26.25 18.20
N PHE A 81 -17.87 -25.88 17.24
CA PHE A 81 -18.23 -24.93 16.19
C PHE A 81 -19.30 -25.49 15.24
N ALA A 82 -19.22 -26.78 14.87
CA ALA A 82 -20.20 -27.42 14.00
C ALA A 82 -21.61 -27.41 14.61
N GLU A 83 -21.72 -27.63 15.92
CA GLU A 83 -22.99 -27.51 16.65
C GLU A 83 -23.49 -26.06 16.71
N GLU A 84 -22.61 -25.11 17.05
CA GLU A 84 -22.99 -23.69 17.15
C GLU A 84 -23.43 -23.11 15.79
N ARG A 85 -22.89 -23.63 14.68
CA ARG A 85 -23.12 -23.11 13.33
C ARG A 85 -24.59 -22.94 12.98
N PHE A 86 -25.47 -23.85 13.43
CA PHE A 86 -26.91 -23.78 13.16
C PHE A 86 -27.63 -22.65 13.90
N HIS A 87 -27.00 -22.10 14.95
CA HIS A 87 -27.52 -20.99 15.74
C HIS A 87 -26.93 -19.63 15.30
N LEU A 88 -25.98 -19.62 14.37
CA LEU A 88 -25.39 -18.39 13.85
C LEU A 88 -26.32 -17.70 12.84
N ARG A 89 -26.26 -16.37 12.81
CA ARG A 89 -26.98 -15.58 11.80
C ARG A 89 -26.27 -15.69 10.44
N PRO A 90 -27.01 -15.74 9.33
CA PRO A 90 -26.40 -15.67 8.01
C PRO A 90 -25.72 -14.32 7.80
N LEU A 91 -24.71 -14.29 6.93
CA LEU A 91 -24.08 -13.05 6.51
C LEU A 91 -25.05 -12.23 5.62
N PRO A 92 -24.97 -10.89 5.65
CA PRO A 92 -25.67 -10.05 4.69
C PRO A 92 -25.29 -10.42 3.24
N LEU A 93 -26.27 -10.43 2.34
CA LEU A 93 -26.06 -10.77 0.93
C LEU A 93 -25.23 -9.72 0.18
N ALA A 94 -25.41 -8.45 0.52
CA ALA A 94 -24.64 -7.36 -0.06
C ALA A 94 -23.35 -7.15 0.72
N PRO A 95 -22.18 -6.99 0.06
CA PRO A 95 -20.94 -6.71 0.75
C PRO A 95 -20.96 -5.30 1.35
N PHE A 96 -20.38 -5.15 2.55
CA PHE A 96 -20.13 -3.83 3.11
C PHE A 96 -19.01 -3.13 2.33
N ARG A 97 -19.35 -2.06 1.61
CA ARG A 97 -18.36 -1.26 0.86
C ARG A 97 -17.73 -0.22 1.79
N SER A 98 -16.64 -0.61 2.47
CA SER A 98 -15.80 0.36 3.18
C SER A 98 -14.99 1.16 2.16
N VAL A 99 -15.25 2.46 2.07
CA VAL A 99 -14.50 3.37 1.20
C VAL A 99 -13.78 4.39 2.08
N LEU A 100 -12.45 4.37 2.05
CA LEU A 100 -11.65 5.45 2.62
C LEU A 100 -11.52 6.55 1.55
N ARG A 101 -12.16 7.70 1.79
CA ARG A 101 -12.06 8.87 0.92
C ARG A 101 -10.91 9.75 1.38
N LEU A 102 -10.02 10.09 0.45
CA LEU A 102 -8.84 10.90 0.68
C LEU A 102 -8.74 11.96 -0.40
N GLU A 103 -8.44 13.20 -0.04
CA GLU A 103 -8.03 14.19 -1.02
C GLU A 103 -6.52 14.08 -1.25
N ARG A 104 -6.09 14.02 -2.51
CA ARG A 104 -4.67 13.90 -2.86
C ARG A 104 -4.31 14.85 -3.99
N ARG A 105 -3.07 15.34 -3.92
CA ARG A 105 -2.51 16.18 -4.96
C ARG A 105 -1.79 15.33 -6.00
N ILE A 106 -2.04 15.62 -7.27
CA ILE A 106 -1.33 15.03 -8.40
C ILE A 106 0.09 15.63 -8.47
N SER A 107 1.08 14.76 -8.63
CA SER A 107 2.48 15.14 -8.83
C SER A 107 2.71 15.72 -10.23
N ARG A 108 3.91 16.27 -10.47
CA ARG A 108 4.28 16.76 -11.82
C ARG A 108 4.34 15.66 -12.89
N GLU A 109 4.42 14.40 -12.48
CA GLU A 109 4.48 13.23 -13.37
C GLU A 109 3.11 12.56 -13.57
N SER A 110 2.01 13.26 -13.30
CA SER A 110 0.65 12.70 -13.39
C SER A 110 0.45 11.48 -12.48
N MET A 111 0.98 11.54 -11.24
CA MET A 111 0.88 10.46 -10.26
C MET A 111 0.19 10.91 -8.97
N VAL A 112 -0.54 10.00 -8.33
CA VAL A 112 -1.19 10.20 -7.04
C VAL A 112 -0.60 9.21 -6.02
N SER A 113 -0.19 9.72 -4.85
CA SER A 113 0.36 8.87 -3.78
C SER A 113 -0.74 8.39 -2.82
N VAL A 114 -0.85 7.08 -2.66
CA VAL A 114 -1.83 6.41 -1.79
C VAL A 114 -1.13 5.26 -1.07
N GLY A 115 -1.15 5.27 0.27
CA GLY A 115 -0.55 4.20 1.08
C GLY A 115 0.98 4.05 0.93
N GLY A 116 1.68 5.06 0.40
CA GLY A 116 3.11 4.97 0.08
C GLY A 116 3.43 4.42 -1.30
N ASN A 117 2.40 4.10 -2.11
CA ASN A 117 2.53 3.71 -3.51
C ASN A 117 2.05 4.85 -4.43
N ALA A 118 2.50 4.85 -5.69
CA ALA A 118 2.17 5.86 -6.68
C ALA A 118 1.33 5.27 -7.82
N TYR A 119 0.17 5.87 -8.09
CA TYR A 119 -0.78 5.44 -9.11
C TYR A 119 -0.91 6.52 -10.18
N SER A 120 -0.80 6.16 -11.46
CA SER A 120 -0.91 7.15 -12.53
C SER A 120 -2.35 7.63 -12.70
N VAL A 121 -2.48 8.87 -13.15
CA VAL A 121 -3.74 9.44 -13.66
C VAL A 121 -3.52 9.90 -15.10
N PRO A 122 -4.58 10.04 -15.93
CA PRO A 122 -4.44 10.58 -17.27
C PRO A 122 -3.77 11.96 -17.30
N ASP A 123 -2.84 12.19 -18.23
CA ASP A 123 -2.15 13.49 -18.37
C ASP A 123 -3.09 14.67 -18.65
N ALA A 124 -4.29 14.40 -19.19
CA ALA A 124 -5.30 15.41 -19.50
C ALA A 124 -6.07 15.93 -18.25
N THR A 125 -5.69 15.50 -17.06
CA THR A 125 -6.35 15.91 -15.80
C THR A 125 -6.17 17.42 -15.59
N ARG A 126 -7.28 18.14 -15.39
CA ARG A 126 -7.27 19.62 -15.35
C ARG A 126 -6.91 20.17 -13.99
N ARG A 127 -7.23 19.43 -12.92
CA ARG A 127 -7.03 19.83 -11.53
C ARG A 127 -5.79 19.17 -10.94
N ARG A 128 -5.22 19.85 -9.95
CA ARG A 128 -4.12 19.30 -9.14
C ARG A 128 -4.62 18.51 -7.93
N LEU A 129 -5.87 18.64 -7.52
CA LEU A 129 -6.46 17.92 -6.39
C LEU A 129 -7.55 16.96 -6.90
N VAL A 130 -7.48 15.72 -6.44
CA VAL A 130 -8.41 14.64 -6.79
C VAL A 130 -8.89 13.93 -5.55
N GLU A 131 -10.10 13.36 -5.64
CA GLU A 131 -10.66 12.52 -4.61
C GLU A 131 -10.27 11.07 -4.88
N VAL A 132 -9.66 10.43 -3.89
CA VAL A 132 -9.21 9.04 -3.96
C VAL A 132 -10.07 8.20 -3.04
N HIS A 133 -10.66 7.15 -3.58
CA HIS A 133 -11.42 6.16 -2.86
C HIS A 133 -10.57 4.89 -2.78
N THR A 134 -10.05 4.59 -1.59
CA THR A 134 -9.37 3.31 -1.33
C THR A 134 -10.39 2.30 -0.85
N LEU A 135 -10.57 1.23 -1.63
CA LEU A 135 -11.35 0.04 -1.31
C LEU A 135 -10.38 -1.09 -0.90
N ALA A 136 -10.93 -2.25 -0.54
CA ALA A 136 -10.13 -3.41 -0.12
C ALA A 136 -9.17 -3.88 -1.22
N ASN A 137 -9.62 -3.92 -2.47
CA ASN A 137 -8.87 -4.53 -3.58
C ASN A 137 -8.45 -3.52 -4.65
N GLU A 138 -8.99 -2.31 -4.62
CA GLU A 138 -8.76 -1.31 -5.66
C GLU A 138 -8.72 0.12 -5.10
N VAL A 139 -8.09 1.00 -5.86
CA VAL A 139 -8.00 2.43 -5.67
C VAL A 139 -8.70 3.10 -6.85
N ARG A 140 -9.74 3.88 -6.57
CA ARG A 140 -10.46 4.67 -7.56
C ARG A 140 -10.12 6.14 -7.40
N ILE A 141 -9.84 6.84 -8.49
CA ILE A 141 -9.45 8.25 -8.47
C ILE A 141 -10.50 9.05 -9.24
N PHE A 142 -11.00 10.12 -8.63
CA PHE A 142 -12.06 10.96 -9.16
C PHE A 142 -11.59 12.41 -9.29
N GLU A 143 -11.98 13.06 -10.39
CA GLU A 143 -11.86 14.50 -10.61
C GLU A 143 -13.27 15.08 -10.74
N ASP A 144 -13.64 16.04 -9.89
CA ASP A 144 -14.97 16.66 -9.86
C ASP A 144 -16.14 15.65 -9.86
N GLY A 145 -15.95 14.51 -9.18
CA GLY A 145 -16.93 13.42 -9.09
C GLY A 145 -16.93 12.45 -10.29
N ALA A 146 -16.16 12.72 -11.35
CA ALA A 146 -15.97 11.80 -12.48
C ALA A 146 -14.83 10.83 -12.21
N LEU A 147 -15.05 9.53 -12.44
CA LEU A 147 -14.02 8.49 -12.28
C LEU A 147 -13.00 8.61 -13.42
N ILE A 148 -11.74 8.90 -13.08
CA ILE A 148 -10.66 9.09 -14.07
C ILE A 148 -9.66 7.93 -14.11
N ALA A 149 -9.57 7.15 -13.04
CA ALA A 149 -8.65 6.00 -12.98
C ALA A 149 -9.11 4.95 -11.96
N VAL A 150 -8.83 3.69 -12.26
CA VAL A 150 -8.99 2.55 -11.34
C VAL A 150 -7.71 1.74 -11.36
N HIS A 151 -7.19 1.40 -10.17
CA HIS A 151 -5.99 0.59 -10.01
C HIS A 151 -6.23 -0.50 -8.97
N PRO A 152 -5.66 -1.71 -9.10
CA PRO A 152 -5.58 -2.64 -7.98
C PRO A 152 -4.68 -2.07 -6.87
N VAL A 153 -4.97 -2.42 -5.62
CA VAL A 153 -4.11 -2.04 -4.48
C VAL A 153 -2.76 -2.74 -4.62
N LEU A 154 -1.68 -1.96 -4.63
CA LEU A 154 -0.32 -2.48 -4.60
C LEU A 154 0.07 -2.86 -3.16
N GLU A 155 0.66 -4.04 -3.01
CA GLU A 155 1.24 -4.49 -1.74
C GLU A 155 2.55 -3.74 -1.42
N GLY A 156 2.89 -3.61 -0.15
CA GLY A 156 4.12 -2.93 0.26
C GLY A 156 4.11 -1.41 0.04
N ARG A 157 5.30 -0.81 -0.13
CA ARG A 157 5.51 0.64 -0.28
C ARG A 157 6.50 0.92 -1.41
N HIS A 158 6.51 2.16 -1.88
CA HIS A 158 7.43 2.65 -2.92
C HIS A 158 7.25 1.99 -4.29
N GLN A 159 6.11 1.36 -4.52
CA GLN A 159 5.77 0.82 -5.83
C GLN A 159 5.06 1.86 -6.69
N ARG A 160 5.19 1.70 -8.01
CA ARG A 160 4.57 2.57 -9.00
C ARG A 160 3.75 1.74 -9.98
N ARG A 161 2.48 2.09 -10.16
CA ARG A 161 1.61 1.52 -11.19
C ARG A 161 1.24 2.59 -12.21
N VAL A 162 1.43 2.25 -13.48
CA VAL A 162 1.06 3.11 -14.61
C VAL A 162 0.07 2.34 -15.47
N GLU A 163 -1.16 2.84 -15.54
CA GLU A 163 -2.18 2.26 -16.40
C GLU A 163 -1.90 2.60 -17.88
N PRO A 164 -2.09 1.65 -18.81
CA PRO A 164 -1.99 1.92 -20.24
C PRO A 164 -2.90 3.08 -20.66
N GLY A 165 -2.40 4.00 -21.48
CA GLY A 165 -3.16 5.16 -21.95
C GLY A 165 -3.18 6.36 -20.99
N HIS A 166 -2.71 6.23 -19.75
CA HIS A 166 -2.56 7.41 -18.87
C HIS A 166 -1.41 8.32 -19.32
N ARG A 167 -0.41 7.73 -19.96
CA ARG A 167 0.68 8.47 -20.61
C ARG A 167 0.29 8.67 -22.05
N THR A 168 0.07 9.91 -22.44
CA THR A 168 0.07 10.22 -23.87
C THR A 168 1.50 10.02 -24.33
N LEU A 169 1.76 9.06 -25.23
CA LEU A 169 3.04 9.00 -25.92
C LEU A 169 3.21 10.36 -26.58
N ARG A 170 4.04 11.23 -26.00
CA ARG A 170 4.51 12.40 -26.69
C ARG A 170 5.15 11.84 -27.95
N ALA A 171 4.55 12.11 -29.11
CA ALA A 171 5.12 11.68 -30.38
C ALA A 171 6.61 12.05 -30.32
N PRO A 172 7.54 11.14 -30.68
CA PRO A 172 8.94 11.51 -30.77
C PRO A 172 8.98 12.79 -31.61
N PRO A 173 9.73 13.83 -31.20
CA PRO A 173 9.84 15.03 -32.01
C PRO A 173 10.18 14.54 -33.42
N ARG A 174 9.33 14.88 -34.41
CA ARG A 174 9.57 14.57 -35.83
C ARG A 174 11.05 14.82 -36.06
N SER A 175 11.79 13.77 -36.43
CA SER A 175 13.21 13.85 -36.69
C SER A 175 13.42 15.04 -37.61
N ARG A 176 13.95 16.15 -37.06
CA ARG A 176 14.54 17.17 -37.90
C ARG A 176 15.71 16.44 -38.54
N SER A 177 15.66 16.39 -39.86
CA SER A 177 16.68 15.92 -40.77
C SER A 177 18.07 16.10 -40.16
N ALA A 178 18.89 15.05 -40.26
CA ALA A 178 20.26 15.01 -39.78
C ALA A 178 20.99 16.34 -40.03
N VAL A 179 21.25 17.07 -38.94
CA VAL A 179 22.30 18.08 -38.93
C VAL A 179 23.24 17.63 -37.82
N ASN A 180 24.37 17.06 -38.25
CA ASN A 180 25.56 16.91 -37.45
C ASN A 180 25.85 18.24 -36.75
N ASN A 181 25.78 18.26 -35.43
CA ASN A 181 26.82 18.84 -34.59
C ASN A 181 26.52 18.54 -33.11
N ASP A 182 27.54 18.01 -32.45
CA ASP A 182 27.65 17.85 -31.02
C ASP A 182 27.39 19.19 -30.33
N GLU A 183 26.25 19.34 -29.64
CA GLU A 183 26.09 20.24 -28.49
C GLU A 183 24.69 20.07 -27.89
N ILE A 184 24.60 19.36 -26.76
CA ILE A 184 23.38 19.34 -25.93
C ILE A 184 23.38 20.62 -25.10
N ILE A 185 22.67 21.65 -25.55
CA ILE A 185 22.53 22.90 -24.79
C ILE A 185 21.39 22.77 -23.78
N LEU A 186 21.74 22.56 -22.51
CA LEU A 186 20.84 22.72 -21.37
C LEU A 186 20.70 24.20 -21.03
N HIS A 187 19.65 24.88 -21.50
CA HIS A 187 19.35 26.24 -21.06
C HIS A 187 18.65 26.22 -19.69
N GLY A 188 19.45 26.27 -18.63
CA GLY A 188 19.05 26.88 -17.36
C GLY A 188 19.34 28.37 -17.41
N SER A 189 18.39 29.19 -16.96
CA SER A 189 18.57 30.64 -16.86
C SER A 189 19.71 30.97 -15.89
N GLY A 190 20.83 31.50 -16.38
CA GLY A 190 21.76 32.29 -15.55
C GLY A 190 23.26 31.98 -15.66
N ASP A 191 23.68 30.74 -15.89
CA ASP A 191 25.12 30.43 -15.78
C ASP A 191 25.77 30.21 -17.13
N ARG A 192 26.48 31.23 -17.63
CA ARG A 192 27.52 31.05 -18.65
C ARG A 192 28.71 30.35 -17.99
N VAL A 193 28.66 29.03 -17.89
CA VAL A 193 29.84 28.25 -17.48
C VAL A 193 30.76 28.13 -18.69
N THR A 194 31.98 28.63 -18.57
CA THR A 194 33.00 28.43 -19.60
C THR A 194 33.40 26.95 -19.59
N GLN A 195 33.17 26.26 -20.71
CA GLN A 195 33.65 24.89 -20.87
C GLN A 195 35.18 24.91 -20.96
N ARG A 196 35.85 24.15 -20.10
CA ARG A 196 37.30 23.94 -20.12
C ARG A 196 37.60 22.45 -20.31
N PRO A 197 38.68 22.09 -21.01
CA PRO A 197 39.09 20.69 -21.17
C PRO A 197 39.26 20.01 -19.80
N LEU A 198 38.92 18.72 -19.69
CA LEU A 198 39.02 17.96 -18.43
C LEU A 198 40.39 18.05 -17.75
N ALA A 199 41.47 18.13 -18.55
CA ALA A 199 42.84 18.29 -18.06
C ALA A 199 43.03 19.52 -17.14
N PHE A 200 42.21 20.56 -17.33
CA PHE A 200 42.22 21.74 -16.46
C PHE A 200 41.77 21.40 -15.02
N TYR A 201 40.70 20.62 -14.87
CA TYR A 201 40.19 20.24 -13.55
C TYR A 201 41.11 19.23 -12.85
N ASP A 202 41.74 18.33 -13.60
CA ASP A 202 42.76 17.42 -13.05
C ASP A 202 43.97 18.18 -12.51
N ALA A 203 44.41 19.24 -13.20
CA ALA A 203 45.50 20.09 -12.73
C ALA A 203 45.13 20.87 -11.46
N VAL A 204 43.91 21.43 -11.41
CA VAL A 204 43.40 22.13 -10.22
C VAL A 204 43.26 21.19 -9.03
N ALA A 205 42.72 19.99 -9.23
CA ALA A 205 42.59 18.98 -8.17
C ALA A 205 43.95 18.54 -7.61
N ARG A 206 44.96 18.39 -8.47
CA ARG A 206 46.33 18.07 -8.04
C ARG A 206 46.99 19.21 -7.26
N ALA A 207 46.76 20.46 -7.66
CA ALA A 207 47.27 21.64 -6.96
C ALA A 207 46.64 21.78 -5.56
N MET A 208 45.31 21.63 -5.45
CA MET A 208 44.61 21.69 -4.17
C MET A 208 45.00 20.55 -3.22
N ALA A 209 45.37 19.39 -3.77
CA ALA A 209 45.87 18.26 -2.97
C ALA A 209 47.29 18.49 -2.42
N GLN A 210 48.07 19.40 -3.02
CA GLN A 210 49.41 19.76 -2.54
C GLN A 210 49.38 20.88 -1.50
N GLU A 211 48.40 21.80 -1.56
CA GLU A 211 48.21 22.88 -0.58
C GLU A 211 47.68 22.41 0.78
N ASN A 212 47.16 21.18 0.89
CA ASN A 212 46.53 20.64 2.10
C ASN A 212 47.38 19.59 2.84
N ARG A 213 48.71 19.68 2.76
CA ARG A 213 49.61 18.98 3.68
C ARG A 213 50.02 19.95 4.81
N PRO A 214 49.93 19.55 6.10
CA PRO A 214 50.36 20.37 7.22
C PRO A 214 51.87 20.64 7.21
#